data_AF-A0A9P6Q5X3-F1
#
_entry.id   AF-A0A9P6Q5X3-F1
#
_cell.length_a   1.000
_cell.length_b   1.000
_cell.length_c   1.000
_cell.angle_alpha   90.00
_cell.angle_beta   90.00
_cell.angle_gamma   90.00
#
_symmetry.space_group_name_H-M   'P 1'
#
loop_
_entity.id
_entity.type
_entity.pdbx_description
1 polymer ?
#
loop_
_entity_poly.entity_id
_entity_poly.type
_entity_poly.pdbx_seq_one_letter_code
_entity_poly.pdbx_strand_id
1 'polypeptide(L)' 'MKFGVTPFLAATIGILALAASSDGAETGEKCVLRCDWAFSKTLNSCILPYRHKPKNPHRVECLDQATDVWVNCKENCYD' A
#
# COMPACT_ATOMS: atom_id res chain seq x y z
N MET A 1 13.26 -14.75 39.61
CA MET A 1 12.08 -13.92 39.28
C MET A 1 12.53 -12.74 38.42
N LYS A 2 11.78 -12.49 37.33
CA LYS A 2 11.59 -11.23 36.58
C LYS A 2 12.76 -10.54 35.81
N PHE A 3 12.51 -10.49 34.50
CA PHE A 3 12.93 -9.65 33.37
C PHE A 3 13.49 -8.24 33.63
N GLY A 4 14.44 -7.85 32.77
CA GLY A 4 14.80 -6.46 32.46
C GLY A 4 15.26 -6.34 31.01
N VAL A 5 14.31 -6.05 30.12
CA VAL A 5 14.44 -5.85 28.66
C VAL A 5 14.79 -4.38 28.39
N THR A 6 15.65 -4.06 27.40
CA THR A 6 15.59 -2.86 26.50
C THR A 6 16.90 -2.71 25.68
N PRO A 7 16.93 -1.99 24.54
CA PRO A 7 16.23 -2.27 23.27
C PRO A 7 17.18 -2.08 22.05
N PHE A 8 16.64 -2.14 20.83
CA PHE A 8 17.26 -1.65 19.58
C PHE A 8 18.52 -2.36 19.06
N LEU A 9 18.32 -3.28 18.11
CA LEU A 9 18.75 -3.06 16.73
C LEU A 9 18.07 -4.13 15.84
N ALA A 10 16.77 -3.97 15.60
CA ALA A 10 16.17 -4.63 14.44
C ALA A 10 16.54 -3.78 13.23
N ALA A 11 17.70 -4.08 12.63
CA ALA A 11 17.95 -3.74 11.25
C ALA A 11 16.88 -4.48 10.43
N THR A 12 15.76 -3.82 10.14
CA THR A 12 14.84 -4.26 9.10
C THR A 12 15.54 -4.00 7.77
N ILE A 13 16.51 -4.85 7.46
CA ILE A 13 17.05 -4.99 6.12
C ILE A 13 15.87 -5.29 5.23
N GLY A 14 15.74 -4.45 4.21
CA GLY A 14 14.63 -4.42 3.29
C GLY A 14 14.27 -5.83 2.82
N ILE A 15 13.02 -6.18 3.08
CA ILE A 15 12.29 -7.02 2.16
C ILE A 15 11.16 -6.11 1.70
N LEU A 16 11.42 -5.36 0.63
CA LEU A 16 10.36 -5.11 -0.34
C LEU A 16 9.96 -6.52 -0.78
N ALA A 17 9.06 -7.14 -0.03
CA ALA A 17 8.36 -8.32 -0.45
C ALA A 17 7.41 -7.79 -1.52
N LEU A 18 7.97 -7.56 -2.71
CA LEU A 18 7.20 -7.62 -3.92
C LEU A 18 6.66 -9.04 -3.90
N ALA A 19 5.44 -9.19 -3.39
CA ALA A 19 4.67 -10.41 -3.49
C ALA A 19 4.39 -10.60 -4.98
N ALA A 20 5.41 -11.04 -5.72
CA ALA A 20 5.27 -11.74 -6.97
C ALA A 20 4.46 -12.98 -6.61
N SER A 21 3.14 -12.83 -6.66
CA SER A 21 2.20 -13.90 -6.43
C SER A 21 2.28 -14.77 -7.67
N SER A 22 3.14 -15.78 -7.62
CA SER A 22 3.08 -16.87 -8.58
C SER A 22 1.79 -17.68 -8.36
N ASP A 23 1.34 -18.30 -9.45
CA ASP A 23 0.34 -19.37 -9.52
C ASP A 23 -1.13 -19.00 -9.77
N GLY A 24 -1.55 -19.35 -10.98
CA GLY A 24 -2.87 -19.17 -11.56
C GLY A 24 -2.85 -18.04 -12.57
N ALA A 25 -3.31 -18.28 -13.80
CA ALA A 25 -3.77 -17.19 -14.64
C ALA A 25 -4.94 -16.52 -13.91
N GLU A 26 -4.64 -15.62 -12.97
CA GLU A 26 -5.62 -14.71 -12.43
C GLU A 26 -6.14 -13.97 -13.64
N THR A 27 -7.43 -14.12 -13.92
CA THR A 27 -8.07 -13.23 -14.89
C THR A 27 -7.69 -11.81 -14.51
N GLY A 28 -7.37 -10.96 -15.48
CA GLY A 28 -6.98 -9.57 -15.19
C GLY A 28 -7.98 -8.88 -14.23
N GLU A 29 -9.25 -9.30 -14.27
CA GLU A 29 -10.30 -8.91 -13.32
C GLU A 29 -9.99 -9.19 -11.84
N LYS A 30 -9.51 -10.39 -11.47
CA LYS A 30 -9.16 -10.71 -10.07
C LYS A 30 -7.94 -9.91 -9.60
N CYS A 31 -6.98 -9.70 -10.49
CA CYS A 31 -5.82 -8.86 -10.22
C CYS A 31 -6.26 -7.40 -9.97
N VAL A 32 -7.11 -6.83 -10.83
CA VAL A 32 -7.64 -5.47 -10.65
C VAL A 32 -8.41 -5.32 -9.34
N LEU A 33 -9.22 -6.31 -8.95
CA LEU A 33 -9.93 -6.28 -7.66
C LEU A 33 -8.98 -6.20 -6.45
N ARG A 34 -7.81 -6.85 -6.52
CA ARG A 34 -6.79 -6.74 -5.48
C ARG A 34 -6.16 -5.35 -5.46
N CYS A 35 -5.86 -4.78 -6.63
CA CYS A 35 -5.37 -3.41 -6.76
C CYS A 35 -6.37 -2.40 -6.15
N ASP A 36 -7.66 -2.52 -6.47
CA ASP A 36 -8.73 -1.67 -5.95
C ASP A 36 -8.86 -1.79 -4.42
N TRP A 37 -8.81 -3.02 -3.89
CA TRP A 37 -8.88 -3.24 -2.44
C TRP A 37 -7.69 -2.64 -1.72
N ALA A 38 -6.47 -2.82 -2.23
CA ALA A 38 -5.26 -2.21 -1.67
C ALA A 38 -5.34 -0.68 -1.71
N PHE A 39 -5.76 -0.11 -2.83
CA PHE A 39 -5.95 1.33 -2.99
C PHE A 39 -6.98 1.90 -2.02
N SER A 40 -8.12 1.23 -1.83
CA SER A 40 -9.17 1.67 -0.90
C SER A 40 -8.69 1.82 0.56
N LYS A 41 -7.78 0.94 0.99
CA LYS A 41 -7.15 1.02 2.31
C LYS A 41 -6.25 2.24 2.42
N THR A 42 -5.41 2.47 1.41
CA THR A 42 -4.50 3.63 1.34
C THR A 42 -5.28 4.94 1.29
N LEU A 43 -6.38 5.00 0.53
CA LEU A 43 -7.28 6.16 0.48
C LEU A 43 -7.80 6.55 1.87
N ASN A 44 -8.23 5.58 2.68
CA ASN A 44 -8.69 5.86 4.04
C ASN A 44 -7.59 6.50 4.90
N SER A 45 -6.35 5.99 4.82
CA SER A 45 -5.22 6.59 5.54
C SER A 45 -4.84 7.99 5.04
N CYS A 46 -4.99 8.27 3.74
CA CYS A 46 -4.73 9.60 3.18
C CYS A 46 -5.85 10.60 3.51
N ILE A 47 -7.11 10.18 3.48
CA ILE A 47 -8.27 11.07 3.55
C ILE A 47 -8.71 11.32 5.00
N LEU A 48 -8.79 10.31 5.86
CA LEU A 48 -9.37 10.44 7.20
C LEU A 48 -8.64 11.48 8.08
N PRO A 49 -7.30 11.55 8.11
CA PRO A 49 -6.58 12.57 8.88
C PRO A 49 -6.84 14.01 8.40
N TYR A 50 -7.21 14.16 7.13
CA TYR A 50 -7.39 15.45 6.46
C TYR A 50 -8.81 15.63 5.91
N ARG A 51 -9.80 14.97 6.52
CA ARG A 51 -11.18 14.90 6.00
C ARG A 51 -11.80 16.27 5.72
N HIS A 52 -11.51 17.25 6.57
CA HIS A 52 -12.00 18.64 6.46
C HIS A 52 -11.01 19.58 5.76
N LYS A 53 -9.87 19.07 5.31
CA LYS A 53 -8.79 19.84 4.67
C LYS A 53 -8.41 19.19 3.33
N PRO A 54 -9.30 19.21 2.33
CA PRO A 54 -9.08 18.50 1.07
C PRO A 54 -7.85 19.00 0.29
N LYS A 55 -7.47 20.28 0.48
CA LYS A 55 -6.28 20.90 -0.11
C LYS A 55 -5.03 20.81 0.76
N ASN A 56 -5.03 20.01 1.83
CA ASN A 56 -3.83 19.79 2.62
C ASN A 56 -2.74 19.16 1.71
N PRO A 57 -1.52 19.71 1.67
CA PRO A 57 -0.48 19.23 0.76
C PRO A 57 -0.15 17.75 0.98
N HIS A 58 -0.09 17.29 2.24
CA HIS A 58 0.16 15.87 2.53
C HIS A 58 -0.99 14.96 2.09
N ARG A 59 -2.24 15.43 2.13
CA ARG A 59 -3.37 14.67 1.58
C ARG A 59 -3.22 14.51 0.07
N VAL A 60 -2.90 15.61 -0.62
CA VAL A 60 -2.75 15.62 -2.09
C VAL A 60 -1.60 14.70 -2.50
N GLU A 61 -0.44 14.83 -1.87
CA GLU A 61 0.74 14.01 -2.13
C GLU A 61 0.48 12.52 -1.86
N CYS A 62 -0.17 12.18 -0.74
CA CYS A 62 -0.53 10.80 -0.40
C CYS A 62 -1.49 10.19 -1.44
N LEU A 63 -2.49 10.96 -1.89
CA LEU A 63 -3.43 10.51 -2.91
C LEU A 63 -2.75 10.32 -4.28
N ASP A 64 -1.82 11.20 -4.63
CA ASP A 64 -1.06 11.14 -5.88
C ASP A 64 -0.21 9.86 -5.92
N GLN A 65 0.60 9.64 -4.88
CA GLN A 65 1.41 8.42 -4.74
C GLN A 65 0.56 7.14 -4.71
N ALA A 66 -0.57 7.16 -4.00
CA ALA A 66 -1.47 6.01 -3.96
C ALA A 66 -2.10 5.71 -5.33
N THR A 67 -2.37 6.74 -6.12
CA THR A 67 -2.95 6.62 -7.46
C THR A 67 -1.92 6.06 -8.44
N ASP A 68 -0.67 6.54 -8.39
CA ASP A 68 0.44 6.03 -9.21
C ASP A 68 0.65 4.52 -9.01
N VAL A 69 0.72 4.09 -7.74
CA VAL A 69 0.84 2.67 -7.39
C VAL A 69 -0.36 1.86 -7.87
N TRP A 70 -1.58 2.40 -7.78
CA TRP A 70 -2.79 1.73 -8.24
C TRP A 70 -2.84 1.57 -9.76
N VAL A 71 -2.45 2.61 -10.51
CA VAL A 71 -2.37 2.56 -11.99
C VAL A 71 -1.35 1.51 -12.41
N ASN A 72 -0.13 1.56 -11.87
CA ASN A 72 0.91 0.59 -12.18
C ASN A 72 0.48 -0.84 -11.81
N CYS A 73 -0.20 -1.03 -10.68
CA CYS A 73 -0.76 -2.34 -10.31
C CYS A 73 -1.73 -2.87 -11.38
N LYS A 74 -2.63 -2.01 -11.88
CA LYS A 74 -3.63 -2.39 -12.89
C LYS A 74 -3.03 -2.62 -14.27
N GLU A 75 -2.02 -1.87 -14.68
CA GLU A 75 -1.33 -2.08 -15.97
C GLU A 75 -0.69 -3.47 -16.00
N ASN A 76 -0.01 -3.87 -14.92
CA ASN A 76 0.58 -5.21 -14.79
C ASN A 76 -0.45 -6.36 -14.62
N CYS A 77 -1.76 -6.06 -14.52
CA CYS A 77 -2.80 -7.09 -14.50
C CYS A 77 -3.20 -7.58 -15.90
N TYR A 78 -2.81 -6.86 -16.94
CA TYR A 78 -3.22 -7.13 -18.33
C TYR A 78 -2.04 -7.33 -19.30
N ASP A 79 -0.80 -7.08 -18.85
CA ASP A 79 0.45 -7.50 -19.51
C ASP A 79 0.74 -9.00 -19.30
#